data_AF-A0A172UWV4-F1
#
_entry.id   AF-A0A172UWV4-F1
#
_cell.length_a   1.000
_cell.length_b   1.000
_cell.length_c   1.000
_cell.angle_alpha   90.00
_cell.angle_beta   90.00
_cell.angle_gamma   90.00
#
_symmetry.space_group_name_H-M   'P 1'
#
loop_
_entity.id
_entity.type
_entity.pdbx_description
1 polymer ?
#
loop_
_entity_poly.entity_id
_entity_poly.type
_entity_poly.pdbx_seq_one_letter_code
_entity_poly.pdbx_strand_id
1 'polypeptide(L)'
;MELVVVRDPDGGTDVTVLVDGVQIDDYEEYVIDAGRGSTFGDWTESREEAIASASPAAAALLSSSYDYPPGYAYIDDAPEGWPFEDSEARA
;
A
#
# COMPACT_ATOMS: atom_id res chain seq x y z
N MET A 1 -4.88 -21.19 2.74
CA MET A 1 -5.16 -19.76 2.50
C MET A 1 -4.78 -19.45 1.07
N GLU A 2 -5.71 -18.89 0.33
CA GLU A 2 -5.56 -18.52 -1.08
C GLU A 2 -6.03 -17.07 -1.23
N LEU A 3 -5.37 -16.32 -2.10
CA LEU A 3 -5.70 -14.94 -2.41
C LEU A 3 -5.86 -14.83 -3.93
N VAL A 4 -7.03 -14.42 -4.38
CA VAL A 4 -7.28 -14.07 -5.78
C VAL A 4 -7.34 -12.56 -5.87
N VAL A 5 -6.53 -11.98 -6.76
CA VAL A 5 -6.46 -10.53 -6.98
C VAL A 5 -6.78 -10.27 -8.45
N VAL A 6 -7.84 -9.52 -8.70
CA VAL A 6 -8.24 -9.06 -10.04
C VAL A 6 -8.01 -7.55 -10.10
N ARG A 7 -7.10 -7.13 -10.97
CA ARG A 7 -6.70 -5.73 -11.13
C ARG A 7 -7.36 -5.16 -12.39
N ASP A 8 -8.11 -4.09 -12.24
CA ASP A 8 -8.47 -3.21 -13.36
C ASP A 8 -7.37 -2.13 -13.49
N PRO A 9 -6.61 -2.11 -14.60
CA PRO A 9 -5.55 -1.11 -14.79
C PRO A 9 -6.06 0.33 -14.81
N ASP A 10 -7.34 0.55 -15.18
CA ASP A 10 -7.97 1.87 -15.21
C ASP A 10 -8.92 2.08 -13.99
N GLY A 11 -8.90 1.15 -13.02
CA GLY A 11 -9.96 1.04 -12.01
C GLY A 11 -9.52 0.54 -10.64
N GLY A 12 -10.42 -0.18 -9.98
CA GLY A 12 -10.23 -0.75 -8.64
C GLY A 12 -9.47 -2.08 -8.65
N THR A 13 -9.24 -2.60 -7.45
CA THR A 13 -8.76 -3.97 -7.24
C THR A 13 -9.87 -4.74 -6.56
N ASP A 14 -10.23 -5.90 -7.09
CA ASP A 14 -11.10 -6.87 -6.42
C ASP A 14 -10.22 -7.95 -5.80
N VAL A 15 -10.36 -8.14 -4.49
CA VAL A 15 -9.66 -9.17 -3.74
C VAL A 15 -10.65 -10.23 -3.26
N THR A 16 -10.23 -11.50 -3.27
CA THR A 16 -11.00 -12.58 -2.65
C THR A 16 -10.05 -13.44 -1.83
N VAL A 17 -10.31 -13.54 -0.52
CA VAL A 17 -9.55 -14.38 0.40
C VAL A 17 -10.31 -15.68 0.62
N LEU A 18 -9.63 -16.82 0.48
CA LEU A 18 -10.16 -18.12 0.82
C LEU A 18 -9.32 -18.80 1.90
N VAL A 19 -9.97 -19.38 2.90
CA VAL A 19 -9.36 -20.22 3.93
C VAL A 19 -9.96 -21.61 3.80
N ASP A 20 -9.10 -22.60 3.53
CA ASP A 20 -9.49 -24.00 3.31
C ASP A 20 -10.60 -24.18 2.26
N GLY A 21 -10.54 -23.38 1.18
CA GLY A 21 -11.50 -23.39 0.07
C GLY A 21 -12.80 -22.63 0.33
N VAL A 22 -12.94 -21.96 1.49
CA VAL A 22 -14.10 -21.14 1.84
C VAL A 22 -13.74 -19.67 1.76
N GLN A 23 -14.56 -18.88 1.05
CA GLN A 23 -14.39 -17.42 0.96
C GLN A 23 -14.64 -16.75 2.31
N ILE A 24 -13.79 -15.77 2.64
CA ILE A 24 -13.89 -14.90 3.80
C ILE A 24 -14.22 -13.49 3.31
N ASP A 25 -15.34 -12.94 3.78
CA ASP A 25 -15.81 -11.59 3.39
C ASP A 25 -15.44 -10.50 4.41
N ASP A 26 -15.02 -10.89 5.62
CA ASP A 26 -14.66 -9.96 6.70
C ASP A 26 -13.14 -9.76 6.73
N TYR A 27 -12.66 -8.88 5.86
CA TYR A 27 -11.26 -8.47 5.82
C TYR A 27 -11.14 -6.98 5.47
N GLU A 28 -10.09 -6.36 6.01
CA GLU A 28 -9.68 -5.00 5.63
C GLU A 28 -8.60 -5.08 4.55
N GLU A 29 -8.77 -4.30 3.49
CA GLU A 29 -7.81 -4.21 2.39
C GLU A 29 -7.05 -2.88 2.45
N TYR A 30 -5.74 -2.95 2.27
CA TYR A 30 -4.89 -1.78 2.12
C TYR A 30 -4.10 -1.90 0.82
N VAL A 31 -4.35 -0.98 -0.11
CA VAL A 31 -3.68 -0.95 -1.42
C VAL A 31 -2.69 0.19 -1.46
N ILE A 32 -1.42 -0.12 -1.73
CA ILE A 32 -0.33 0.85 -1.85
C ILE A 32 0.04 0.92 -3.32
N ASP A 33 -0.40 1.98 -4.00
CA ASP A 33 -0.23 2.14 -5.43
C ASP A 33 0.20 3.57 -5.77
N ALA A 34 1.50 3.81 -5.71
CA ALA A 34 2.10 5.08 -6.10
C ALA A 34 1.88 5.40 -7.59
N GLY A 35 1.65 4.38 -8.42
CA GLY A 35 1.39 4.51 -9.85
C GLY A 35 0.00 5.05 -10.19
N ARG A 36 -0.89 5.18 -9.21
CA ARG A 36 -2.25 5.71 -9.40
C ARG A 36 -2.29 7.22 -9.66
N GLY A 37 -1.16 7.91 -9.53
CA GLY A 37 -1.04 9.35 -9.81
C GLY A 37 -1.51 10.23 -8.65
N SER A 38 -1.05 9.93 -7.43
CA SER A 38 -1.31 10.76 -6.24
C SER A 38 -0.29 11.90 -6.15
N THR A 39 -0.69 13.04 -5.58
CA THR A 39 0.29 14.02 -5.09
C THR A 39 0.95 13.52 -3.80
N PHE A 40 2.11 14.08 -3.44
CA PHE A 40 2.80 13.73 -2.20
C PHE A 40 1.98 14.06 -0.95
N GLY A 41 1.16 15.12 -1.02
CA GLY A 41 0.19 15.45 0.03
C GLY A 41 -0.85 14.34 0.20
N ASP A 42 -1.53 13.96 -0.88
CA ASP A 42 -2.54 12.88 -0.87
C ASP A 42 -1.93 11.54 -0.45
N TRP A 43 -0.70 11.27 -0.88
CA TRP A 43 0.06 10.09 -0.49
C TRP A 43 0.30 10.02 1.03
N THR A 44 0.66 11.16 1.63
CA THR A 44 0.93 11.26 3.06
C THR A 44 -0.35 11.16 3.89
N GLU A 45 -1.45 11.77 3.43
CA GLU A 45 -2.76 11.64 4.07
C GLU A 45 -3.25 10.18 4.03
N SER A 46 -3.15 9.52 2.87
CA SER A 46 -3.51 8.10 2.71
C SER A 46 -2.67 7.19 3.61
N ARG A 47 -1.37 7.50 3.76
CA ARG A 47 -0.47 6.79 4.69
C ARG A 47 -0.96 6.93 6.13
N GLU A 48 -1.27 8.15 6.57
CA GLU A 48 -1.71 8.42 7.95
C GLU A 48 -3.04 7.74 8.26
N GLU A 49 -4.02 7.83 7.34
CA GLU A 49 -5.32 7.18 7.48
C GLU A 49 -5.16 5.64 7.57
N ALA A 50 -4.41 5.05 6.65
CA ALA A 50 -4.19 3.60 6.62
C ALA A 50 -3.48 3.09 7.88
N ILE A 51 -2.48 3.80 8.38
CA ILE A 51 -1.76 3.43 9.61
C ILE A 51 -2.67 3.55 10.83
N ALA A 52 -3.54 4.56 10.88
CA ALA A 52 -4.43 4.80 12.01
C ALA A 52 -5.57 3.75 12.10
N SER A 53 -6.06 3.24 10.97
CA SER A 53 -7.14 2.23 10.94
C SER A 53 -6.63 0.80 11.11
N ALA A 54 -5.35 0.55 10.83
CA ALA A 54 -4.79 -0.79 10.79
C ALA A 54 -4.51 -1.41 12.16
N SER A 55 -4.50 -2.74 12.21
CA SER A 55 -3.94 -3.46 13.37
C SER A 55 -2.45 -3.12 13.56
N PRO A 56 -1.88 -3.23 14.78
CA PRO A 56 -0.47 -2.87 15.01
C PRO A 56 0.53 -3.57 14.09
N ALA A 57 0.27 -4.84 13.72
CA ALA A 57 1.13 -5.59 12.82
C ALA A 57 1.03 -5.06 11.37
N ALA A 58 -0.19 -4.77 10.91
CA ALA A 58 -0.42 -4.19 9.59
C ALA A 58 0.13 -2.75 9.51
N ALA A 59 -0.08 -1.92 10.53
CA ALA A 59 0.45 -0.56 10.61
C ALA A 59 1.97 -0.49 10.43
N ALA A 60 2.72 -1.43 11.02
CA ALA A 60 4.17 -1.51 10.83
C ALA A 60 4.57 -1.82 9.37
N LEU A 61 3.87 -2.77 8.73
CA LEU A 61 4.07 -3.10 7.32
C LEU A 61 3.68 -1.92 6.41
N LEU A 62 2.54 -1.27 6.68
CA LEU A 62 2.05 -0.12 5.94
C LEU A 62 3.05 1.03 6.00
N SER A 63 3.55 1.39 7.20
CA SER A 63 4.57 2.44 7.33
C SER A 63 5.76 2.18 6.42
N SER A 64 6.39 1.01 6.51
CA SER A 64 7.56 0.69 5.68
C SER A 64 7.28 0.69 4.18
N SER A 65 6.06 0.34 3.78
CA SER A 65 5.66 0.25 2.38
C SER A 65 5.28 1.62 1.78
N TYR A 66 4.71 2.52 2.59
CA TYR A 66 4.44 3.91 2.21
C TYR A 66 5.69 4.78 2.19
N ASP A 67 6.69 4.47 3.02
CA ASP A 67 7.95 5.21 3.09
C ASP A 67 8.87 4.91 1.89
N TYR A 68 8.72 3.73 1.25
CA TYR A 68 9.46 3.34 0.04
C TYR A 68 8.59 2.53 -0.93
N PRO A 69 7.58 3.14 -1.58
CA PRO A 69 6.64 2.40 -2.40
C PRO A 69 7.25 2.06 -3.77
N PRO A 70 6.95 0.88 -4.33
CA PRO A 70 7.19 0.64 -5.75
C PRO A 70 6.48 1.70 -6.59
N GLY A 71 7.17 2.25 -7.58
CA GLY A 71 6.61 3.31 -8.41
C GLY A 71 6.56 4.69 -7.74
N TYR A 72 7.33 4.92 -6.66
CA TYR A 72 7.43 6.23 -5.99
C TYR A 72 7.67 7.42 -6.95
N ALA A 73 8.31 7.18 -8.10
CA ALA A 73 8.57 8.18 -9.12
C ALA A 73 7.30 8.74 -9.80
N TYR A 74 6.15 8.11 -9.59
CA TYR A 74 4.84 8.56 -10.08
C TYR A 74 4.04 9.38 -9.06
N ILE A 75 4.61 9.65 -7.87
CA ILE A 75 4.02 10.55 -6.88
C ILE A 75 4.45 11.97 -7.20
N ASP A 76 3.48 12.81 -7.55
CA ASP A 76 3.73 14.20 -7.93
C ASP A 76 4.10 15.05 -6.71
N ASP A 77 4.94 16.07 -6.91
CA ASP A 77 5.39 17.00 -5.87
C ASP A 77 6.15 16.36 -4.68
N ALA A 78 6.66 15.14 -4.84
CA ALA A 78 7.52 14.52 -3.86
C ALA A 78 8.81 15.35 -3.66
N PRO A 79 9.29 15.53 -2.42
CA PRO A 79 10.50 16.30 -2.17
C PRO A 79 11.73 15.65 -2.83
N GLU A 80 12.68 16.48 -3.26
CA GLU A 80 13.90 15.99 -3.90
C GLU A 80 14.65 15.00 -2.99
N GLY A 81 15.03 13.86 -3.55
CA GLY A 81 15.72 12.79 -2.82
C GLY A 81 14.80 11.85 -2.03
N TRP A 82 13.48 12.03 -2.11
CA TRP A 82 12.52 11.07 -1.59
C TRP A 82 12.23 9.96 -2.63
N PRO A 83 12.01 8.70 -2.19
CA PRO A 83 12.14 8.21 -0.83
C PRO A 83 13.61 8.11 -0.41
N PHE A 84 13.90 8.49 0.84
CA PHE A 84 15.27 8.50 1.34
C PHE A 84 15.81 7.06 1.44
N GLU A 85 16.97 6.81 0.83
CA GLU A 85 17.65 5.52 0.98
C GLU A 85 18.29 5.44 2.37
N ASP A 86 17.64 4.78 3.32
CA ASP A 86 18.36 4.28 4.51
C ASP A 86 19.20 3.08 4.07
N SER A 87 20.48 3.34 3.78
CA SER A 87 21.44 2.38 3.21
C SER A 87 21.76 1.15 4.06
N GLU A 88 21.08 0.92 5.19
CA GLU A 88 21.35 -0.20 6.10
C GLU A 88 20.17 -1.19 6.27
N ALA A 89 19.01 -0.96 5.66
CA ALA A 89 17.82 -1.78 5.93
C ALA A 89 17.60 -2.96 4.97
N ARG A 90 18.48 -3.21 3.99
CA ARG A 90 18.22 -4.22 2.94
C ARG A 90 19.47 -5.01 2.54
N ALA A 91 19.80 -6.03 3.35
CA ALA A 91 20.57 -7.20 2.96
C ALA A 91 19.71 -8.46 3.14
#